data_AF-A0A7C3FL82-F1
#
_entry.id   AF-A0A7C3FL82-F1
#
_cell.length_a   1.000
_cell.length_b   1.000
_cell.length_c   1.000
_cell.angle_alpha   90.00
_cell.angle_beta   90.00
_cell.angle_gamma   90.00
#
_symmetry.space_group_name_H-M   'P 1'
#
loop_
_entity.id
_entity.type
_entity.pdbx_description
1 polymer ?
#
loop_
_entity_poly.entity_id
_entity_poly.type
_entity_poly.pdbx_seq_one_letter_code
_entity_poly.pdbx_strand_id
1 'polypeptide(L)'
;NDNFGKLDAGFNSEADRLPFGEGDLHLPPGWGIIPYREVFARLPQYRGAVVLEIKPRYVEHLDEALATIQTLITSMREVSYAGSTSPSNTAD
;
A
#
# COMPACT_ATOMS: atom_id res chain seq x y z
N ASN A 1 -7.14 3.70 -11.62
CA ASN A 1 -6.05 2.79 -12.05
C ASN A 1 -5.42 2.20 -10.80
N ASP A 2 -5.03 0.93 -10.81
CA ASP A 2 -4.65 0.14 -9.63
C ASP A 2 -3.14 -0.05 -9.47
N ASN A 3 -2.35 0.88 -10.02
CA ASN A 3 -0.88 0.83 -10.17
C ASN A 3 -0.32 -0.16 -11.17
N PHE A 4 -0.94 -1.32 -11.38
CA PHE A 4 -0.40 -2.34 -12.29
C PHE A 4 -0.42 -1.89 -13.76
N GLY A 5 -1.37 -1.01 -14.08
CA GLY A 5 -1.57 -0.45 -15.40
C GLY A 5 -2.04 -1.47 -16.43
N LYS A 6 -2.23 -0.99 -17.65
CA LYS A 6 -2.67 -1.77 -18.80
C LYS A 6 -1.49 -2.42 -19.50
N LEU A 7 -1.77 -3.45 -20.29
CA LEU A 7 -0.77 -4.09 -21.15
C LEU A 7 -0.17 -3.08 -22.12
N ASP A 8 1.14 -3.17 -22.34
CA ASP A 8 1.89 -2.33 -23.27
C ASP A 8 1.38 -2.55 -24.72
N ALA A 9 0.96 -1.47 -25.36
CA ALA A 9 0.46 -1.45 -26.73
C ALA A 9 1.55 -1.13 -27.77
N GLY A 10 2.83 -1.12 -27.37
CA GLY A 10 3.98 -0.91 -28.26
C GLY A 10 4.61 0.47 -28.14
N PHE A 11 4.52 1.12 -26.97
CA PHE A 11 5.18 2.40 -26.75
C PHE A 11 6.68 2.23 -26.48
N ASN A 12 7.49 3.04 -27.16
CA ASN A 12 8.95 2.97 -27.08
C ASN A 12 9.52 3.61 -25.79
N SER A 13 8.71 4.33 -25.01
CA SER A 13 9.16 4.96 -23.76
C SER A 13 8.13 4.86 -22.62
N GLU A 14 8.60 5.00 -21.38
CA GLU A 14 7.73 5.10 -20.19
C GLU A 14 6.92 6.41 -20.19
N ALA A 15 7.48 7.50 -20.72
CA ALA A 15 6.76 8.76 -20.80
C ALA A 15 5.53 8.67 -21.71
N ASP A 16 5.64 7.97 -22.83
CA ASP A 16 4.57 7.87 -23.82
C ASP A 16 3.42 6.95 -23.36
N ARG A 17 3.72 5.93 -22.54
CA ARG A 17 2.72 4.98 -22.02
C ARG A 17 1.91 5.53 -20.83
N LEU A 18 2.51 6.43 -20.03
CA LEU A 18 1.92 6.94 -18.79
C LEU A 18 0.52 7.57 -18.98
N PRO A 19 0.27 8.45 -19.97
CA PRO A 19 -1.05 9.04 -20.19
C PRO A 19 -2.16 8.02 -20.46
N PHE A 20 -1.81 6.86 -21.02
CA PHE A 20 -2.74 5.79 -21.35
C PHE A 20 -2.97 4.81 -20.19
N GLY A 21 -2.19 4.98 -19.12
CA GLY A 21 -2.17 4.11 -17.97
C GLY A 21 -1.55 2.75 -18.29
N GLU A 22 -0.57 2.69 -19.20
CA GLU A 22 0.10 1.45 -19.63
C GLU A 22 1.41 1.19 -18.88
N GLY A 23 1.67 -0.10 -18.61
CA GLY A 23 2.77 -0.55 -17.77
C GLY A 23 2.58 -0.21 -16.30
N ASP A 24 3.55 -0.61 -15.47
CA ASP A 24 3.50 -0.29 -14.04
C ASP A 24 3.59 1.23 -13.83
N LEU A 25 2.53 1.80 -13.28
CA LEU A 25 2.39 3.24 -13.10
C LEU A 25 3.16 3.74 -11.88
N HIS A 26 3.54 2.85 -10.95
CA HIS A 26 4.22 3.16 -9.69
C HIS A 26 3.62 4.38 -8.96
N LEU A 27 2.30 4.60 -9.02
CA LEU A 27 1.69 5.73 -8.31
C LEU A 27 2.02 5.60 -6.81
N PRO A 28 2.22 6.73 -6.12
CA PRO A 28 2.33 6.75 -4.67
C PRO A 28 1.21 5.94 -4.01
N PRO A 29 1.50 5.18 -2.92
CA PRO A 29 0.47 4.52 -2.13
C PRO A 29 -0.68 5.48 -1.80
N GLY A 30 -1.91 5.06 -2.06
CA GLY A 30 -3.13 5.86 -1.87
C GLY A 30 -3.65 6.55 -3.14
N TRP A 31 -2.84 6.71 -4.19
CA TRP A 31 -3.27 7.34 -5.45
C TRP A 31 -3.93 6.36 -6.42
N GLY A 32 -3.67 5.07 -6.24
CA GLY A 32 -4.33 4.00 -6.97
C GLY A 32 -5.43 3.32 -6.16
N ILE A 33 -5.89 2.17 -6.65
CA ILE A 33 -6.90 1.34 -5.97
C ILE A 33 -6.33 0.04 -5.41
N ILE A 34 -5.02 -0.05 -5.18
CA ILE A 34 -4.42 -1.22 -4.53
C ILE A 34 -5.11 -1.44 -3.17
N PRO A 35 -5.68 -2.64 -2.90
CA PRO A 35 -6.38 -2.92 -1.66
C PRO A 35 -5.38 -3.24 -0.52
N TYR A 36 -4.57 -2.27 -0.13
CA TYR A 36 -3.47 -2.47 0.83
C TYR A 36 -3.91 -3.10 2.15
N ARG A 37 -5.11 -2.76 2.66
CA ARG A 37 -5.65 -3.36 3.89
C ARG A 37 -5.80 -4.88 3.75
N GLU A 38 -6.33 -5.34 2.62
CA GLU A 38 -6.49 -6.78 2.35
C GLU A 38 -5.15 -7.47 2.12
N VAL A 39 -4.21 -6.79 1.47
CA VAL A 39 -2.85 -7.31 1.25
C VAL A 39 -2.15 -7.53 2.58
N PHE A 40 -2.14 -6.52 3.47
CA PHE A 40 -1.48 -6.63 4.76
C PHE A 40 -2.21 -7.57 5.72
N ALA A 41 -3.55 -7.68 5.65
CA ALA A 41 -4.32 -8.66 6.44
C ALA A 41 -3.91 -10.11 6.15
N ARG A 42 -3.37 -10.40 4.96
CA ARG A 42 -2.81 -11.72 4.60
C ARG A 42 -1.43 -11.98 5.21
N LEU A 43 -0.83 -11.00 5.88
CA LEU A 43 0.51 -11.03 6.46
C LEU A 43 0.51 -10.73 7.98
N PRO A 44 -0.31 -11.40 8.81
CA PRO A 44 -0.62 -10.99 10.19
C PRO A 44 0.57 -11.03 11.17
N GLN A 45 1.63 -11.76 10.83
CA GLN A 45 2.83 -11.93 11.67
C GLN A 45 4.10 -11.48 10.96
N TYR A 46 3.97 -10.70 9.89
CA TYR A 46 5.12 -10.21 9.15
C TYR A 46 5.96 -9.27 10.03
N ARG A 47 7.24 -9.61 10.18
CA ARG A 47 8.24 -8.83 10.96
C ARG A 47 9.37 -8.26 10.09
N GLY A 48 9.23 -8.33 8.78
CA GLY A 48 10.20 -7.78 7.83
C GLY A 48 10.01 -6.28 7.59
N ALA A 49 10.69 -5.79 6.56
CA ALA A 49 10.61 -4.39 6.14
C ALA A 49 9.55 -4.19 5.05
N VAL A 50 8.79 -3.10 5.13
CA VAL A 50 7.96 -2.60 4.03
C VAL A 50 8.78 -1.55 3.29
N VAL A 51 9.08 -1.82 2.02
CA VAL A 51 9.89 -0.94 1.17
C VAL A 51 8.98 -0.31 0.12
N LEU A 52 9.07 1.00 -0.06
CA LEU A 52 8.34 1.74 -1.07
C LEU A 52 9.26 1.96 -2.27
N GLU A 53 8.94 1.33 -3.40
CA GLU A 53 9.63 1.57 -4.67
C GLU A 53 9.00 2.76 -5.39
N ILE A 54 9.62 3.94 -5.25
CA ILE A 54 9.10 5.19 -5.80
C ILE A 54 9.96 5.63 -6.99
N LYS A 55 9.29 5.91 -8.12
CA LYS A 55 9.95 6.43 -9.33
C LYS A 55 10.37 7.89 -9.14
N PRO A 56 11.45 8.35 -9.78
CA PRO A 56 11.93 9.74 -9.65
C PRO A 56 10.88 10.82 -9.90
N ARG A 57 9.92 10.55 -10.80
CA ARG A 57 8.81 11.47 -11.11
C ARG A 57 7.87 11.77 -9.93
N TYR A 58 7.91 10.96 -8.87
CA TYR A 58 7.10 11.15 -7.67
C TYR A 58 7.93 11.52 -6.43
N VAL A 59 9.16 12.00 -6.63
CA VAL A 59 10.05 12.37 -5.52
C VAL A 59 9.44 13.41 -4.58
N GLU A 60 8.62 14.32 -5.10
CA GLU A 60 7.93 15.35 -4.33
C GLU A 60 6.80 14.79 -3.43
N HIS A 61 6.42 13.53 -3.64
CA HIS A 61 5.34 12.84 -2.91
C HIS A 61 5.86 11.75 -1.97
N LEU A 62 7.17 11.69 -1.70
CA LEU A 62 7.75 10.68 -0.82
C LEU A 62 7.17 10.73 0.60
N ASP A 63 6.99 11.94 1.14
CA ASP A 63 6.45 12.12 2.49
C ASP A 63 4.99 11.65 2.58
N GLU A 64 4.19 11.98 1.58
CA GLU A 64 2.79 11.54 1.47
C GLU A 64 2.67 10.01 1.34
N ALA A 65 3.51 9.42 0.47
CA ALA A 65 3.59 7.99 0.25
C ALA A 65 3.93 7.24 1.55
N LEU A 66 4.94 7.73 2.28
CA LEU A 66 5.37 7.17 3.54
C LEU A 66 4.28 7.28 4.62
N ALA A 67 3.69 8.47 4.78
CA ALA A 67 2.63 8.72 5.75
C ALA A 67 1.40 7.83 5.51
N THR A 68 1.05 7.61 4.23
CA THR A 68 -0.06 6.73 3.85
C THR A 68 0.17 5.29 4.29
N ILE A 69 1.35 4.73 4.01
CA ILE A 69 1.69 3.36 4.43
C ILE A 69 1.80 3.24 5.95
N GLN A 70 2.38 4.22 6.63
CA GLN A 70 2.45 4.23 8.10
C GLN A 70 1.05 4.22 8.73
N THR A 71 0.13 5.02 8.21
CA THR A 71 -1.27 5.07 8.68
C THR A 71 -1.97 3.72 8.47
N LEU A 72 -1.80 3.11 7.30
CA LEU A 72 -2.36 1.79 7.00
C LEU A 72 -1.84 0.73 7.98
N ILE A 73 -0.52 0.67 8.20
CA ILE A 73 0.12 -0.30 9.11
C ILE A 73 -0.35 -0.09 10.55
N THR A 74 -0.36 1.15 11.05
CA THR A 74 -0.77 1.47 12.42
C THR A 74 -2.23 1.10 12.66
N SER A 75 -3.14 1.46 11.74
CA SER A 75 -4.57 1.16 11.90
C SER A 75 -4.87 -0.34 12.01
N MET A 76 -4.09 -1.21 11.37
CA MET A 76 -4.28 -2.66 11.50
C MET A 76 -3.77 -3.23 12.83
N ARG A 77 -2.75 -2.61 13.42
CA ARG A 77 -2.27 -2.99 14.76
C ARG A 77 -3.31 -2.68 15.82
N GLU A 78 -3.97 -1.52 15.71
CA GLU A 78 -5.03 -1.11 16.62
C GLU A 78 -6.26 -2.04 16.53
N VAL A 79 -6.68 -2.42 15.32
CA VAL A 79 -7.75 -3.41 15.11
C VAL A 79 -7.40 -4.76 15.73
N SER A 80 -6.14 -5.19 15.61
CA SER A 80 -5.67 -6.45 16.19
C SER A 80 -5.68 -6.44 17.73
N TYR A 81 -5.45 -5.29 18.35
CA TYR A 81 -5.43 -5.12 19.82
C TYR A 81 -6.85 -5.05 20.42
N ALA A 82 -7.79 -4.41 19.71
CA ALA A 82 -9.20 -4.34 20.14
C ALA A 82 -9.91 -5.71 20.13
N GLY A 83 -9.42 -6.68 19.36
CA GLY A 83 -9.96 -8.04 19.32
C GLY A 83 -9.45 -8.98 20.43
N SER A 84 -8.47 -8.57 21.24
CA SER A 84 -7.84 -9.44 22.26
C SER A 84 -8.35 -9.26 23.69
N THR A 85 -9.38 -8.42 23.94
CA THR A 85 -9.96 -8.29 25.28
C THR A 85 -10.99 -9.39 25.54
N SER A 86 -10.52 -10.54 26.02
CA SER A 86 -11.38 -11.47 26.77
C SER A 86 -11.60 -10.91 28.18
N PRO A 87 -12.84 -10.79 28.69
CA PRO A 87 -13.04 -10.51 30.11
C PRO A 87 -12.74 -11.79 30.89
N SER A 88 -11.52 -11.90 31.42
CA SER A 88 -11.24 -12.81 32.52
C SER A 88 -11.63 -12.13 33.83
N ASN A 89 -12.89 -12.27 34.26
CA ASN A 89 -13.18 -12.19 35.69
C ASN A 89 -14.53 -12.83 36.04
N THR A 90 -14.49 -14.04 36.60
CA THR A 90 -15.20 -14.36 37.84
C THR A 90 -14.29 -15.29 38.63
N ALA A 91 -13.56 -14.68 39.56
CA ALA A 91 -12.99 -15.36 40.72
C ALA A 91 -14.09 -15.58 41.77
N ASP A 92 -13.94 -16.70 42.49
CA ASP A 92 -14.59 -17.15 43.74
C ASP A 92 -16.11 -17.42 43.76
#